data_AF-A0A1V1PET6-F1
#
_entry.id   AF-A0A1V1PET6-F1
#
_cell.length_a   1.000
_cell.length_b   1.000
_cell.length_c   1.000
_cell.angle_alpha   90.00
_cell.angle_beta   90.00
_cell.angle_gamma   90.00
#
_symmetry.space_group_name_H-M   'P 1'
#
loop_
_entity.id
_entity.type
_entity.pdbx_description
1 polymer ?
#
loop_
_entity_poly.entity_id
_entity_poly.type
_entity_poly.pdbx_seq_one_letter_code
_entity_poly.pdbx_strand_id
1 'polypeptide(L)'
;MPLKHENIDFWFDHQPEKNNFRAIENSINRSHLIICLITQNFLNKESIRTKEIPMIKFRQTENIPVVPILLEKCLWTINSWLNSMTLYPTNKKPVAEYELDEQDNLLMDIVGGIVPKIL
;
A
#
# COMPACT_ATOMS: atom_id res chain seq x y z
N MET A 1 14.74 -8.32 10.62
CA MET A 1 13.52 -7.55 10.28
C MET A 1 12.35 -8.28 10.92
N PRO A 2 11.63 -7.68 11.88
CA PRO A 2 10.69 -8.38 12.76
C PRO A 2 9.65 -9.24 12.03
N LEU A 3 9.15 -8.76 10.88
CA LEU A 3 8.14 -9.45 10.07
C LEU A 3 8.56 -10.85 9.58
N LYS A 4 9.86 -11.08 9.34
CA LYS A 4 10.34 -12.41 8.92
C LYS A 4 10.24 -13.47 10.01
N HIS A 5 10.15 -13.08 11.27
CA HIS A 5 10.07 -14.01 12.40
C HIS A 5 8.66 -14.61 12.56
N GLU A 6 7.64 -14.02 11.94
CA GLU A 6 6.23 -14.44 12.03
C GLU A 6 5.73 -15.12 10.72
N ASN A 7 6.63 -15.67 9.90
CA ASN A 7 6.29 -16.21 8.56
C ASN A 7 5.62 -15.20 7.60
N ILE A 8 5.84 -13.89 7.81
CA ILE A 8 5.35 -12.85 6.91
C ILE A 8 6.43 -12.54 5.86
N ASP A 9 6.19 -13.01 4.64
CA ASP A 9 6.96 -12.63 3.45
C ASP A 9 6.50 -11.26 2.94
N PHE A 10 7.44 -10.38 2.60
CA PHE A 10 7.14 -9.06 2.03
C PHE A 10 7.92 -8.82 0.72
N TRP A 11 7.34 -7.98 -0.14
CA TRP A 11 7.90 -7.62 -1.43
C TRP A 11 7.73 -6.11 -1.70
N PHE A 12 8.72 -5.48 -2.33
CA PHE A 12 8.71 -4.06 -2.70
C PHE A 12 9.11 -3.87 -4.17
N ASP A 13 8.41 -2.98 -4.88
CA ASP A 13 8.65 -2.66 -6.31
C ASP A 13 9.95 -1.86 -6.56
N HIS A 14 10.60 -1.38 -5.50
CA HIS A 14 11.84 -0.59 -5.61
C HIS A 14 13.13 -1.41 -5.55
N GLN A 15 13.07 -2.75 -5.68
CA GLN A 15 14.28 -3.58 -5.75
C GLN A 15 14.80 -3.63 -7.20
N PRO A 16 15.96 -3.01 -7.53
CA PRO A 16 16.44 -2.86 -8.92
C PRO A 16 16.60 -4.20 -9.64
N GLU A 17 16.97 -5.25 -8.92
CA GLU A 17 17.14 -6.62 -9.43
C GLU A 17 15.83 -7.38 -9.70
N LYS A 18 14.67 -6.85 -9.30
CA LYS A 18 13.34 -7.47 -9.49
C LYS A 18 12.39 -6.65 -10.36
N ASN A 19 12.88 -5.55 -10.97
CA ASN A 19 12.07 -4.57 -11.67
C ASN A 19 11.70 -5.02 -13.10
N ASN A 20 11.13 -6.23 -13.22
CA ASN A 20 10.44 -6.70 -14.41
C ASN A 20 8.97 -6.89 -14.04
N PHE A 21 8.08 -6.38 -14.89
CA PHE A 21 6.63 -6.46 -14.72
C PHE A 21 6.12 -7.84 -14.29
N ARG A 22 6.69 -8.94 -14.79
CA ARG A 22 6.30 -10.31 -14.40
C ARG A 22 6.50 -10.59 -12.91
N ALA A 23 7.54 -10.04 -12.30
CA ALA A 23 7.80 -10.21 -10.87
C ALA A 23 6.79 -9.41 -10.03
N ILE A 24 6.43 -8.20 -10.49
CA ILE A 24 5.39 -7.36 -9.88
C ILE A 24 4.04 -8.09 -9.93
N GLU A 25 3.67 -8.58 -11.12
CA GLU A 25 2.44 -9.31 -11.38
C GLU A 25 2.32 -10.54 -10.47
N ASN A 26 3.37 -11.37 -10.43
CA ASN A 26 3.44 -12.54 -9.56
C ASN A 26 3.32 -12.18 -8.08
N SER A 27 3.90 -11.05 -7.67
CA SER A 27 3.85 -10.61 -6.27
C SER A 27 2.43 -10.19 -5.90
N ILE A 28 1.77 -9.37 -6.71
CA ILE A 28 0.36 -8.98 -6.51
C ILE A 28 -0.56 -10.22 -6.45
N ASN A 29 -0.39 -11.17 -7.37
CA ASN A 29 -1.24 -12.35 -7.46
C ASN A 29 -1.07 -13.32 -6.29
N ARG A 30 0.12 -13.38 -5.67
CA ARG A 30 0.42 -14.27 -4.54
C ARG A 30 0.23 -13.60 -3.18
N SER A 31 0.00 -12.29 -3.14
CA SER A 31 -0.19 -11.55 -1.90
C SER A 31 -1.51 -11.92 -1.21
N HIS A 32 -1.43 -12.06 0.11
CA HIS A 32 -2.58 -12.18 1.02
C HIS A 32 -2.98 -10.83 1.64
N LEU A 33 -2.16 -9.80 1.47
CA LEU A 33 -2.39 -8.41 1.87
C LEU A 33 -1.64 -7.51 0.89
N ILE A 34 -2.24 -6.39 0.48
CA ILE A 34 -1.60 -5.40 -0.38
C ILE A 34 -1.60 -4.05 0.34
N ILE A 35 -0.43 -3.44 0.49
CA ILE A 35 -0.28 -2.08 1.05
C ILE A 35 0.08 -1.15 -0.10
N CYS A 36 -0.77 -0.13 -0.33
CA CYS A 36 -0.55 0.89 -1.35
C CYS A 36 -0.01 2.16 -0.68
N LEU A 37 1.25 2.47 -0.89
CA LEU A 37 1.88 3.71 -0.40
C LEU A 37 1.55 4.87 -1.35
N ILE A 38 0.53 5.64 -1.00
CA ILE A 38 -0.05 6.68 -1.85
C ILE A 38 0.82 7.94 -1.81
N THR A 39 1.40 8.24 -2.96
CA THR A 39 2.24 9.41 -3.25
C THR A 39 1.84 9.99 -4.61
N GLN A 40 2.30 11.20 -4.92
CA GLN A 40 2.12 11.78 -6.25
C GLN A 40 2.78 10.91 -7.32
N ASN A 41 3.95 10.32 -7.03
CA ASN A 41 4.63 9.41 -7.95
C ASN A 41 3.84 8.13 -8.19
N PHE A 42 3.26 7.54 -7.14
CA PHE A 42 2.36 6.38 -7.25
C PHE A 42 1.17 6.69 -8.19
N LEU A 43 0.55 7.86 -8.02
CA LEU A 43 -0.61 8.26 -8.82
C LEU A 43 -0.26 8.61 -10.28
N ASN A 44 0.95 9.11 -10.54
CA ASN A 44 1.37 9.58 -11.87
C ASN A 44 2.02 8.50 -12.74
N LYS A 45 2.54 7.42 -12.15
CA LYS A 45 3.24 6.37 -12.91
C LYS A 45 2.24 5.58 -13.76
N GLU A 46 2.40 5.65 -15.07
CA GLU A 46 1.45 5.05 -16.02
C GLU A 46 1.34 3.53 -15.88
N SER A 47 2.45 2.83 -15.57
CA SER A 47 2.43 1.38 -15.32
C SER A 47 1.58 1.02 -14.10
N ILE A 48 1.63 1.84 -13.04
CA ILE A 48 0.81 1.63 -11.84
C ILE A 48 -0.66 1.80 -12.21
N ARG A 49 -0.99 2.88 -12.92
CA ARG A 49 -2.36 3.19 -13.33
C ARG A 49 -2.98 2.12 -14.25
N THR A 50 -2.23 1.68 -15.25
CA THR A 50 -2.77 0.83 -16.33
C THR A 50 -2.60 -0.67 -16.09
N LYS A 51 -1.68 -1.07 -15.21
CA LYS A 51 -1.39 -2.50 -14.97
C LYS A 51 -1.62 -2.89 -13.52
N GLU A 52 -0.94 -2.24 -12.58
CA GLU A 52 -0.95 -2.66 -11.17
C GLU A 52 -2.29 -2.37 -10.49
N ILE A 53 -2.85 -1.17 -10.63
CA ILE A 53 -4.15 -0.79 -10.02
C ILE A 53 -5.29 -1.72 -10.47
N PRO A 54 -5.47 -2.04 -11.77
CA PRO A 54 -6.45 -3.03 -12.20
C PRO A 54 -6.27 -4.40 -11.53
N MET A 55 -5.05 -4.89 -11.41
CA MET A 55 -4.77 -6.15 -10.72
C MET A 55 -5.09 -6.08 -9.23
N ILE A 56 -4.67 -5.01 -8.55
CA ILE A 56 -4.94 -4.81 -7.12
C ILE A 56 -6.45 -4.74 -6.88
N LYS A 57 -7.20 -4.05 -7.74
CA LYS A 57 -8.67 -4.03 -7.71
C LYS A 57 -9.27 -5.42 -7.88
N PHE A 58 -8.74 -6.21 -8.82
CA PHE A 58 -9.18 -7.59 -9.02
C PHE A 58 -8.94 -8.43 -7.75
N ARG A 59 -7.76 -8.36 -7.15
CA ARG A 59 -7.46 -9.04 -5.88
C ARG A 59 -8.40 -8.60 -4.75
N GLN A 60 -8.76 -7.32 -4.71
CA GLN A 60 -9.75 -6.80 -3.76
C GLN A 60 -11.12 -7.47 -3.91
N THR A 61 -11.55 -7.77 -5.16
CA THR A 61 -12.80 -8.52 -5.39
C THR A 61 -12.72 -9.99 -4.97
N GLU A 62 -11.50 -10.53 -4.84
CA GLU A 62 -11.23 -11.88 -4.29
C GLU A 62 -11.08 -11.88 -2.76
N ASN A 63 -11.53 -10.82 -2.09
CA ASN A 63 -11.43 -10.61 -0.64
C ASN A 63 -10.00 -10.48 -0.10
N ILE A 64 -9.02 -10.17 -0.95
CA ILE A 64 -7.69 -9.80 -0.49
C ILE A 64 -7.71 -8.38 0.08
N PRO A 65 -7.32 -8.16 1.34
CA PRO A 65 -7.29 -6.83 1.91
C PRO A 65 -6.32 -5.91 1.16
N VAL A 66 -6.80 -4.73 0.79
CA VAL A 66 -5.99 -3.66 0.21
C VAL A 66 -6.02 -2.47 1.15
N VAL A 67 -4.84 -2.03 1.61
CA VAL A 67 -4.67 -0.98 2.60
C VAL A 67 -3.92 0.21 1.99
N PRO A 68 -4.62 1.30 1.65
CA PRO A 68 -3.98 2.51 1.16
C PRO A 68 -3.48 3.36 2.33
N ILE A 69 -2.20 3.74 2.28
CA ILE A 69 -1.53 4.61 3.26
C ILE A 69 -1.13 5.90 2.54
N LEU A 70 -1.66 7.04 2.96
CA LEU A 70 -1.34 8.37 2.45
C LEU A 70 0.01 8.84 3.01
N LEU A 71 1.07 8.75 2.22
CA LEU A 71 2.40 9.16 2.66
C LEU A 71 2.62 10.67 2.52
N GLU A 72 2.18 11.28 1.42
CA GLU A 72 2.38 12.70 1.13
C GLU A 72 1.12 13.36 0.55
N LYS A 73 1.08 14.70 0.57
CA LYS A 73 0.02 15.47 -0.10
C LYS A 73 -0.01 15.17 -1.60
N CYS A 74 -1.13 14.65 -2.08
CA CYS A 74 -1.35 14.38 -3.50
C CYS A 74 -2.85 14.39 -3.83
N LEU A 75 -3.19 14.46 -5.12
CA LEU A 75 -4.58 14.55 -5.61
C LEU A 75 -5.30 13.18 -5.64
N TRP A 76 -5.16 12.37 -4.58
CA TRP A 76 -5.72 11.02 -4.51
C TRP A 76 -7.25 10.99 -4.59
N THR A 77 -7.93 12.07 -4.18
CA THR A 77 -9.40 12.20 -4.20
C THR A 77 -10.00 12.19 -5.61
N ILE A 78 -9.21 12.53 -6.63
CA ILE A 78 -9.62 12.45 -8.04
C ILE A 78 -9.75 10.99 -8.49
N ASN A 79 -8.98 10.08 -7.88
CA ASN A 79 -9.09 8.65 -8.14
C ASN A 79 -10.31 8.09 -7.39
N SER A 80 -11.39 7.81 -8.12
CA SER A 80 -12.66 7.34 -7.54
C SER A 80 -12.53 6.08 -6.68
N TRP A 81 -11.62 5.18 -7.02
CA TRP A 81 -11.35 3.97 -6.26
C TRP A 81 -10.68 4.27 -4.93
N LEU A 82 -9.64 5.11 -4.90
CA LEU A 82 -9.04 5.54 -3.63
C LEU A 82 -10.04 6.35 -2.80
N ASN A 83 -10.84 7.21 -3.44
CA ASN A 83 -11.82 8.04 -2.77
C ASN A 83 -12.95 7.22 -2.11
N SER A 84 -13.22 6.01 -2.59
CA SER A 84 -14.18 5.09 -1.97
C SER A 84 -13.59 4.21 -0.87
N MET A 85 -12.28 4.26 -0.63
CA MET A 85 -11.59 3.43 0.35
C MET A 85 -11.40 4.15 1.69
N THR A 86 -11.26 3.38 2.76
CA THR A 86 -10.73 3.88 4.04
C THR A 86 -9.21 4.00 3.92
N LEU A 87 -8.72 5.24 3.84
CA LEU A 87 -7.29 5.54 3.87
C LEU A 87 -6.76 5.55 5.30
N TYR A 88 -5.48 5.21 5.42
CA TYR A 88 -4.67 5.44 6.61
C TYR A 88 -3.70 6.59 6.35
N PRO A 89 -3.45 7.50 7.30
CA PRO A 89 -4.20 7.67 8.55
C PRO A 89 -5.68 8.00 8.31
N THR A 90 -6.57 7.59 9.20
CA THR A 90 -8.04 7.76 9.04
C THR A 90 -8.49 9.22 9.06
N ASN A 91 -7.71 10.10 9.71
CA ASN A 91 -7.91 11.55 9.65
C ASN A 91 -7.45 12.17 8.32
N LYS A 92 -6.92 11.37 7.39
CA LYS A 92 -6.44 11.78 6.05
C LYS A 92 -5.32 12.82 6.07
N LYS A 93 -4.65 13.02 7.22
CA LYS A 93 -3.39 13.78 7.29
C LYS A 93 -2.26 12.86 6.81
N PRO A 94 -1.54 13.20 5.73
CA PRO A 94 -0.40 12.42 5.24
C PRO A 94 0.66 12.17 6.32
N VAL A 95 1.32 11.02 6.26
CA VAL A 95 2.41 10.65 7.18
C VAL A 95 3.52 11.70 7.19
N ALA A 96 3.89 12.24 6.03
CA ALA A 96 4.95 13.25 5.91
C ALA A 96 4.62 14.62 6.55
N GLU A 97 3.39 14.84 7.04
CA GLU A 97 3.02 16.05 7.78
C GLU A 97 3.14 15.92 9.30
N TYR A 98 3.59 14.77 9.79
CA TYR A 98 3.91 14.55 11.20
C TYR A 98 5.40 14.72 11.44
N GLU A 99 5.78 15.06 12.67
CA GLU A 99 7.19 15.08 13.08
C GLU A 99 7.78 13.66 13.00
N LEU A 100 9.10 13.54 12.83
CA LEU A 100 9.74 12.24 12.55
C LEU A 100 9.50 11.21 13.67
N ASP A 101 9.50 11.64 14.93
CA ASP A 101 9.21 10.80 16.09
C ASP A 101 7.72 10.39 16.19
N GLU A 102 6.81 11.24 15.70
CA GLU A 102 5.39 10.93 15.59
C GLU A 102 5.09 9.95 14.44
N GLN A 103 5.87 10.00 13.35
CA GLN A 103 5.69 9.10 12.21
C GLN A 103 5.85 7.63 12.59
N ASP A 104 6.84 7.30 13.43
CA ASP A 104 7.06 5.92 13.89
C ASP A 104 5.87 5.41 14.71
N ASN A 105 5.34 6.22 15.62
CA ASN A 105 4.14 5.88 16.41
C ASN A 105 2.91 5.70 15.51
N LEU A 106 2.72 6.62 14.56
CA LEU A 106 1.64 6.56 13.59
C LEU A 106 1.69 5.29 12.74
N LEU A 107 2.88 4.90 12.27
CA LEU A 107 3.07 3.68 11.50
C LEU A 107 2.82 2.43 12.36
N MET A 108 3.23 2.43 13.63
CA MET A 108 2.90 1.36 14.57
C MET A 108 1.39 1.22 14.78
N ASP A 109 0.67 2.32 14.96
CA ASP A 109 -0.79 2.31 15.09
C ASP A 109 -1.49 1.78 13.84
N ILE A 110 -1.00 2.20 12.66
CA ILE A 110 -1.51 1.69 11.38
C ILE A 110 -1.28 0.18 11.29
N VAL A 111 -0.06 -0.29 11.56
CA VAL A 111 0.26 -1.72 11.54
C VAL A 111 -0.60 -2.49 12.54
N GLY A 112 -0.75 -2.00 13.77
CA GLY A 112 -1.62 -2.60 14.79
C GLY A 112 -3.07 -2.73 14.34
N GLY A 113 -3.59 -1.76 13.59
CA GLY A 113 -4.92 -1.83 12.99
C GLY A 113 -5.03 -2.76 11.77
N ILE A 114 -3.91 -3.13 11.14
CA ILE A 114 -3.86 -4.05 9.99
C ILE A 114 -3.67 -5.50 10.46
N VAL A 115 -2.96 -5.76 11.56
CA VAL A 115 -2.68 -7.13 12.06
C VAL A 115 -3.92 -8.03 12.14
N PRO A 116 -5.09 -7.58 12.64
CA PRO A 116 -6.32 -8.40 12.65
C PRO A 116 -6.87 -8.77 11.26
N LYS A 117 -6.33 -8.20 10.18
CA LYS A 117 -6.68 -8.52 8.78
C LYS A 117 -5.71 -9.55 8.17
N ILE A 118 -4.64 -9.91 8.89
CA ILE A 118 -3.58 -10.82 8.45
C ILE A 118 -3.70 -12.19 9.14
N LEU A 119 -4.13 -12.20 10.40
CA LEU A 119 -4.28 -13.38 11.27
C LEU A 119 -5.75 -13.80 11.40
#